data_AF-A0A3Q4FYR4-F1
#
_entry.id   AF-A0A3Q4FYR4-F1
#
_cell.length_a   1.000
_cell.length_b   1.000
_cell.length_c   1.000
_cell.angle_alpha   90.00
_cell.angle_beta   90.00
_cell.angle_gamma   90.00
#
_symmetry.space_group_name_H-M   'P 1'
#
loop_
_entity.id
_entity.type
_entity.pdbx_description
1 polymer ?
#
loop_
_entity_poly.entity_id
_entity_poly.type
_entity_poly.pdbx_seq_one_letter_code
_entity_poly.pdbx_strand_id
1 'polypeptide(L)'
;CDQLRTVLEAIKSNEECNEKITWADENIIIQLGKEDKKSIVATHFPCSCIDDGECLIILYKTEKVEGEVQHHKIVHQKEHYSVFYIDTVGGLHTKTKELFKNNDVKQFKNLCVYGEKGITVAEALKTDGRFIDDLGNFKLSDNNNPKRLTVCTQKVKELHQKEFKICLPKVKKKTKHEKLQESPSNNSQSNCERRSESEIIYLARQEGIRVKTSRFPGDSFQKELNLRKENFGKIQQSFSQVYRVRKLLELGKSVCKVFVKDVSVGTGFVLFDTFILTSAHLFKGYVEGKELQQDVEVFAIFDYEEPEPEANFYCFRAENTFIDFDAELDYAVLELNPEGLLSKFGPLPDNGEACIIGHPAGRVKEMDPTFIIEIEKREQAAADYLSQYKKQLIINSLSDHVRKQGIEKILQGGHKAGKVGTYHTFMYHGASGSPVFNGLGKVFGLHTAGYTYGFTKEVESVIEYAHPLIMIFEKFKDGYGKPGRNTINNFCVFSKWTYAS
;
A
#
# COMPACT_ATOMS: atom_id res chain seq x y z
N CYS A 1 9.74 32.96 13.57
CA CYS A 1 8.35 32.43 13.57
C CYS A 1 8.38 31.25 14.53
N ASP A 2 7.88 31.44 15.76
CA ASP A 2 8.39 30.63 16.89
C ASP A 2 7.46 29.47 17.26
N GLN A 3 6.39 29.28 16.47
CA GLN A 3 5.35 28.28 16.66
C GLN A 3 5.28 27.35 15.44
N LEU A 4 4.96 26.08 15.69
CA LEU A 4 4.72 25.06 14.65
C LEU A 4 3.38 25.33 13.96
N ARG A 5 3.42 26.18 12.94
CA ARG A 5 2.26 26.59 12.14
C ARG A 5 2.68 26.82 10.69
N THR A 6 1.71 26.99 9.81
CA THR A 6 1.92 27.39 8.42
C THR A 6 2.16 28.90 8.31
N VAL A 7 2.71 29.35 7.17
CA VAL A 7 2.88 30.77 6.89
C VAL A 7 1.54 31.49 6.88
N LEU A 8 0.50 30.93 6.29
CA LEU A 8 -0.83 31.56 6.26
C LEU A 8 -1.43 31.70 7.66
N GLU A 9 -1.31 30.69 8.53
CA GLU A 9 -1.74 30.79 9.93
C GLU A 9 -0.94 31.87 10.68
N ALA A 10 0.36 32.00 10.40
CA ALA A 10 1.19 33.06 10.96
C ALA A 10 0.76 34.46 10.50
N ILE A 11 0.39 34.61 9.22
CA ILE A 11 -0.11 35.86 8.65
C ILE A 11 -1.47 36.22 9.26
N LYS A 12 -2.42 35.27 9.34
CA LYS A 12 -3.77 35.50 9.87
C LYS A 12 -3.81 35.77 11.38
N SER A 13 -2.82 35.26 12.12
CA SER A 13 -2.69 35.54 13.56
C SER A 13 -2.00 36.87 13.86
N ASN A 14 -1.47 37.57 12.87
CA ASN A 14 -0.93 38.92 13.01
C ASN A 14 -2.06 39.94 12.80
N GLU A 15 -2.39 40.72 13.83
CA GLU A 15 -3.49 41.69 13.81
C GLU A 15 -3.36 42.71 12.65
N GLU A 16 -2.15 43.20 12.37
CA GLU A 16 -1.92 44.19 11.31
C GLU A 16 -2.11 43.60 9.90
N CYS A 17 -1.77 42.32 9.71
CA CYS A 17 -2.00 41.62 8.45
C CYS A 17 -3.45 41.17 8.30
N ASN A 18 -4.07 40.70 9.38
CA ASN A 18 -5.42 40.14 9.37
C ASN A 18 -6.49 41.19 9.01
N GLU A 19 -6.34 42.45 9.46
CA GLU A 19 -7.23 43.54 9.08
C GLU A 19 -7.13 43.92 7.59
N LYS A 20 -5.99 43.64 6.94
CA LYS A 20 -5.72 43.98 5.53
C LYS A 20 -6.04 42.84 4.55
N ILE A 21 -6.16 41.60 5.04
CA ILE A 21 -6.32 40.40 4.19
C ILE A 21 -7.74 39.84 4.35
N THR A 22 -8.66 40.32 3.50
CA THR A 22 -10.03 39.77 3.37
C THR A 22 -10.17 38.83 2.17
N TRP A 23 -9.06 38.29 1.69
CA TRP A 23 -8.97 37.53 0.45
C TRP A 23 -9.19 36.03 0.67
N ALA A 24 -9.65 35.34 -0.37
CA ALA A 24 -9.67 33.88 -0.36
C ALA A 24 -8.24 33.32 -0.32
N ASP A 25 -8.01 32.29 0.47
CA ASP A 25 -6.67 31.76 0.73
C ASP A 25 -6.00 31.27 -0.56
N GLU A 26 -6.77 30.63 -1.43
CA GLU A 26 -6.33 30.15 -2.74
C GLU A 26 -5.86 31.26 -3.71
N ASN A 27 -6.16 32.53 -3.42
CA ASN A 27 -5.85 33.68 -4.27
C ASN A 27 -4.58 34.42 -3.81
N ILE A 28 -3.90 33.93 -2.78
CA ILE A 28 -2.74 34.56 -2.17
C ILE A 28 -1.46 33.99 -2.80
N ILE A 29 -0.52 34.88 -3.13
CA ILE A 29 0.87 34.53 -3.45
C ILE A 29 1.77 35.09 -2.36
N ILE A 30 2.65 34.25 -1.82
CA ILE A 30 3.61 34.65 -0.80
C ILE A 30 5.02 34.58 -1.40
N GLN A 31 5.66 35.74 -1.54
CA GLN A 31 7.03 35.85 -2.03
C GLN A 31 8.01 35.97 -0.85
N LEU A 32 9.12 35.24 -0.94
CA LEU A 32 10.23 35.32 0.01
C LEU A 32 11.20 36.44 -0.38
N GLY A 33 11.68 37.18 0.63
CA GLY A 33 12.77 38.12 0.52
C GLY A 33 12.33 39.51 0.06
N LYS A 34 13.01 40.04 -0.95
CA LYS A 34 12.78 41.40 -1.49
C LYS A 34 11.90 41.35 -2.72
N GLU A 35 11.47 42.51 -3.24
CA GLU A 35 10.69 42.63 -4.49
C GLU A 35 11.51 42.29 -5.77
N ASP A 36 12.25 41.17 -5.76
CA ASP A 36 13.10 40.69 -6.84
C ASP A 36 12.46 39.58 -7.69
N LYS A 37 11.24 39.17 -7.32
CA LYS A 37 10.47 38.07 -7.91
C LYS A 37 11.25 36.75 -7.95
N LYS A 38 12.11 36.49 -6.97
CA LYS A 38 12.95 35.30 -6.95
C LYS A 38 12.16 34.04 -6.61
N SER A 39 11.59 33.97 -5.41
CA SER A 39 11.00 32.73 -4.90
C SER A 39 9.65 32.96 -4.25
N ILE A 40 8.70 32.08 -4.53
CA ILE A 40 7.39 32.06 -3.84
C ILE A 40 7.20 30.77 -3.05
N VAL A 41 6.54 30.83 -1.91
CA VAL A 41 6.14 29.68 -1.09
C VAL A 41 4.64 29.45 -1.17
N ALA A 42 4.21 28.22 -0.87
CA ALA A 42 2.79 27.92 -0.76
C ALA A 42 2.19 28.55 0.51
N THR A 43 0.89 28.81 0.54
CA THR A 43 0.21 29.35 1.75
C THR A 43 0.42 28.47 2.98
N HIS A 44 0.50 27.17 2.75
CA HIS A 44 0.68 26.15 3.77
C HIS A 44 2.14 25.79 4.08
N PHE A 45 3.09 26.59 3.59
CA PHE A 45 4.51 26.34 3.82
C PHE A 45 4.81 26.36 5.34
N PRO A 46 5.65 25.44 5.87
CA PRO A 46 5.98 25.44 7.29
C PRO A 46 6.75 26.70 7.66
N CYS A 47 6.27 27.43 8.65
CA CYS A 47 6.91 28.66 9.13
C CYS A 47 8.34 28.41 9.64
N SER A 48 8.59 27.21 10.17
CA SER A 48 9.91 26.75 10.65
C SER A 48 10.96 26.62 9.54
N CYS A 49 10.53 26.53 8.27
CA CYS A 49 11.40 26.41 7.11
C CYS A 49 11.80 27.78 6.50
N ILE A 50 11.38 28.88 7.12
CA ILE A 50 11.73 30.24 6.72
C ILE A 50 12.78 30.77 7.70
N ASP A 51 13.85 31.34 7.16
CA ASP A 51 14.93 31.88 7.96
C ASP A 51 14.48 33.11 8.76
N ASP A 52 15.01 33.26 9.97
CA ASP A 52 14.68 34.39 10.82
C ASP A 52 15.12 35.72 10.18
N GLY A 53 14.21 36.69 10.15
CA GLY A 53 14.44 37.99 9.51
C GLY A 53 14.15 38.03 8.01
N GLU A 54 13.72 36.92 7.39
CA GLU A 54 13.27 36.90 6.01
C GLU A 54 11.93 37.65 5.85
N CYS A 55 11.87 38.59 4.91
CA CYS A 55 10.65 39.34 4.62
C CYS A 55 9.67 38.51 3.77
N LEU A 56 8.37 38.68 4.02
CA LEU A 56 7.30 38.08 3.22
C LEU A 56 6.51 39.18 2.51
N ILE A 57 6.39 39.06 1.19
CA ILE A 57 5.57 39.97 0.38
C ILE A 57 4.31 39.20 -0.03
N ILE A 58 3.16 39.70 0.42
CA ILE A 58 1.85 39.07 0.20
C ILE A 58 1.19 39.78 -0.98
N LEU A 59 0.86 39.02 -2.02
CA LEU A 59 0.24 39.51 -3.24
C LEU A 59 -1.11 38.85 -3.45
N TYR A 60 -2.11 39.62 -3.88
CA TYR A 60 -3.43 39.13 -4.21
C TYR A 60 -3.60 38.93 -5.71
N LYS A 61 -4.28 37.85 -6.09
CA LYS A 61 -4.74 37.58 -7.46
C LYS A 61 -6.25 37.40 -7.51
N THR A 62 -6.85 37.76 -8.64
CA THR A 62 -8.28 37.58 -8.88
C THR A 62 -8.64 36.12 -9.12
N GLU A 63 -7.71 35.35 -9.69
CA GLU A 63 -7.86 33.93 -9.97
C GLU A 63 -7.17 33.09 -8.91
N LYS A 64 -7.67 31.86 -8.72
CA LYS A 64 -7.06 30.88 -7.80
C LYS A 64 -5.65 30.55 -8.28
N VAL A 65 -4.68 30.69 -7.38
CA VAL A 65 -3.26 30.38 -7.62
C VAL A 65 -2.90 29.02 -7.03
N GLU A 66 -3.50 28.67 -5.90
CA GLU A 66 -3.33 27.38 -5.23
C GLU A 66 -4.64 26.57 -5.30
N GLY A 67 -4.54 25.26 -5.53
CA GLY A 67 -5.69 24.37 -5.42
C GLY A 67 -6.01 24.01 -3.97
N GLU A 68 -7.20 23.43 -3.73
CA GLU A 68 -7.51 22.86 -2.42
C GLU A 68 -6.54 21.72 -2.08
N VAL A 69 -5.80 21.87 -0.99
CA VAL A 69 -4.89 20.84 -0.50
C VAL A 69 -5.41 20.32 0.84
N GLN A 70 -5.48 18.99 0.99
CA GLN A 70 -5.80 18.35 2.27
C GLN A 70 -4.57 18.48 3.19
N HIS A 71 -4.59 19.47 4.07
CA HIS A 71 -3.54 19.66 5.06
C HIS A 71 -3.71 18.70 6.23
N HIS A 72 -2.64 17.96 6.54
CA HIS A 72 -2.50 17.37 7.87
C HIS A 72 -2.26 18.52 8.85
N LYS A 73 -3.02 18.55 9.96
CA LYS A 73 -2.96 19.60 10.99
C LYS A 73 -1.63 19.67 11.77
N ILE A 74 -0.66 18.83 11.45
CA ILE A 74 0.58 18.70 12.22
C ILE A 74 1.74 19.30 11.41
N VAL A 75 2.29 20.41 11.90
CA VAL A 75 3.52 21.03 11.37
C VAL A 75 4.70 20.55 12.22
N HIS A 76 5.76 20.09 11.58
CA HIS A 76 6.97 19.58 12.23
C HIS A 76 8.09 20.61 12.30
N GLN A 77 9.19 20.31 13.02
CA GLN A 77 10.39 21.13 12.99
C GLN A 77 11.10 21.03 11.62
N LYS A 78 11.94 22.02 11.29
CA LYS A 78 12.57 22.16 9.97
C LYS A 78 13.39 20.93 9.55
N GLU A 79 13.93 20.19 10.51
CA GLU A 79 14.76 19.00 10.32
C GLU A 79 13.99 17.85 9.66
N HIS A 80 12.65 17.85 9.75
CA HIS A 80 11.80 16.85 9.12
C HIS A 80 11.54 17.14 7.64
N TYR A 81 11.84 18.35 7.17
CA TYR A 81 11.53 18.77 5.81
C TYR A 81 12.77 18.82 4.91
N SER A 82 12.54 18.62 3.62
CA SER A 82 13.47 18.98 2.55
C SER A 82 12.84 20.10 1.75
N VAL A 83 13.46 21.28 1.81
CA VAL A 83 13.09 22.46 1.01
C VAL A 83 13.95 22.52 -0.25
N PHE A 84 13.34 22.66 -1.42
CA PHE A 84 14.03 22.74 -2.71
C PHE A 84 13.26 23.65 -3.68
N TYR A 85 13.88 24.02 -4.79
CA TYR A 85 13.35 25.04 -5.70
C TYR A 85 13.07 24.47 -7.08
N ILE A 86 11.88 24.76 -7.61
CA ILE A 86 11.50 24.41 -8.99
C ILE A 86 11.39 25.69 -9.82
N ASP A 87 12.18 25.78 -10.89
CA ASP A 87 12.10 26.88 -11.85
C ASP A 87 10.73 26.89 -12.54
N THR A 88 10.17 28.09 -12.70
CA THR A 88 8.93 28.30 -13.46
C THR A 88 9.11 28.05 -14.94
N VAL A 89 10.36 28.10 -15.42
CA VAL A 89 10.75 27.72 -16.77
C VAL A 89 11.05 26.22 -16.81
N GLY A 90 10.18 25.46 -17.47
CA GLY A 90 10.36 24.02 -17.66
C GLY A 90 11.63 23.66 -18.44
N GLY A 91 12.13 22.44 -18.19
CA GLY A 91 13.26 21.83 -18.87
C GLY A 91 12.85 21.11 -20.17
N LEU A 92 13.45 19.96 -20.44
CA LEU A 92 13.22 19.21 -21.69
C LEU A 92 11.74 18.83 -21.88
N HIS A 93 11.24 19.01 -23.11
CA HIS A 93 9.91 18.58 -23.56
C HIS A 93 8.70 19.21 -22.83
N THR A 94 8.88 20.38 -22.20
CA THR A 94 7.81 21.11 -21.47
C THR A 94 7.12 22.22 -22.27
N LYS A 95 7.70 22.68 -23.39
CA LYS A 95 7.27 23.89 -24.12
C LYS A 95 5.78 23.93 -24.52
N THR A 96 5.13 22.78 -24.65
CA THR A 96 3.74 22.66 -25.10
C THR A 96 2.80 22.16 -24.00
N LYS A 97 3.25 22.11 -22.74
CA LYS A 97 2.50 21.57 -21.61
C LYS A 97 2.41 22.61 -20.50
N GLU A 98 1.23 22.73 -19.92
CA GLU A 98 1.05 23.48 -18.68
C GLU A 98 1.65 22.68 -17.53
N LEU A 99 2.31 23.39 -16.61
CA LEU A 99 2.95 22.81 -15.42
C LEU A 99 2.32 23.32 -14.12
N PHE A 100 1.63 24.46 -14.18
CA PHE A 100 1.08 25.18 -13.03
C PHE A 100 -0.41 25.42 -13.23
N LYS A 101 -1.17 25.42 -12.13
CA LYS A 101 -2.62 25.69 -12.16
C LYS A 101 -2.92 27.13 -12.59
N ASN A 102 -2.05 28.05 -12.23
CA ASN A 102 -2.16 29.46 -12.58
C ASN A 102 -0.85 29.96 -13.21
N ASN A 103 -0.95 30.66 -14.35
CA ASN A 103 0.21 31.18 -15.04
C ASN A 103 0.86 32.38 -14.35
N ASP A 104 0.20 33.01 -13.37
CA ASP A 104 0.76 34.11 -12.58
C ASP A 104 2.01 33.70 -11.81
N VAL A 105 2.16 32.42 -11.45
CA VAL A 105 3.40 31.94 -10.80
C VAL A 105 4.62 32.07 -11.70
N LYS A 106 4.44 32.12 -13.03
CA LYS A 106 5.54 32.24 -14.00
C LYS A 106 6.23 33.61 -14.00
N GLN A 107 5.67 34.60 -13.31
CA GLN A 107 6.36 35.89 -13.12
C GLN A 107 7.55 35.80 -12.15
N PHE A 108 7.64 34.71 -11.38
CA PHE A 108 8.72 34.45 -10.43
C PHE A 108 9.77 33.52 -11.03
N LYS A 109 11.02 33.57 -10.54
CA LYS A 109 12.08 32.67 -11.01
C LYS A 109 11.75 31.22 -10.63
N ASN A 110 11.41 30.97 -9.36
CA ASN A 110 11.16 29.62 -8.87
C ASN A 110 10.07 29.54 -7.79
N LEU A 111 9.50 28.35 -7.67
CA LEU A 111 8.63 27.96 -6.56
C LEU A 111 9.51 27.25 -5.52
N CYS A 112 9.48 27.76 -4.29
CA CYS A 112 10.05 27.10 -3.12
C CYS A 112 9.06 26.04 -2.65
N VAL A 113 9.47 24.78 -2.75
CA VAL A 113 8.67 23.58 -2.43
C VAL A 113 9.27 22.93 -1.20
N TYR A 114 8.41 22.40 -0.33
CA TYR A 114 8.83 21.55 0.78
C TYR A 114 8.20 20.17 0.67
N GLY A 115 8.85 19.19 1.29
CA GLY A 115 8.28 17.86 1.50
C GLY A 115 8.93 17.19 2.70
N GLU A 116 8.17 16.39 3.44
CA GLU A 116 8.72 15.59 4.53
C GLU A 116 9.79 14.62 4.02
N LYS A 117 10.88 14.48 4.76
CA LYS A 117 11.99 13.58 4.43
C LYS A 117 11.48 12.15 4.45
N GLY A 118 11.08 11.64 3.29
CA GLY A 118 10.39 10.36 3.19
C GLY A 118 9.34 10.33 2.11
N ILE A 119 8.86 11.48 1.64
CA ILE A 119 7.94 11.55 0.48
C ILE A 119 8.71 11.65 -0.84
N THR A 120 8.06 11.26 -1.92
CA THR A 120 8.61 11.36 -3.29
C THR A 120 8.48 12.77 -3.86
N VAL A 121 9.26 13.07 -4.90
CA VAL A 121 9.15 14.33 -5.65
C VAL A 121 7.73 14.55 -6.19
N ALA A 122 7.10 13.52 -6.75
CA ALA A 122 5.75 13.59 -7.27
C ALA A 122 4.74 13.95 -6.18
N GLU A 123 4.88 13.38 -4.99
CA GLU A 123 4.04 13.70 -3.83
C GLU A 123 4.24 15.15 -3.39
N ALA A 124 5.50 15.60 -3.24
CA ALA A 124 5.81 16.97 -2.83
C ALA A 124 5.23 18.02 -3.80
N LEU A 125 5.39 17.85 -5.12
CA LEU A 125 4.81 18.79 -6.10
C LEU A 125 3.28 18.75 -6.12
N LYS A 126 2.68 17.59 -5.85
CA LYS A 126 1.23 17.44 -5.78
C LYS A 126 0.65 18.11 -4.53
N THR A 127 1.30 17.97 -3.39
CA THR A 127 0.88 18.60 -2.12
C THR A 127 1.15 20.09 -2.09
N ASP A 128 2.02 20.62 -2.95
CA ASP A 128 2.32 22.05 -3.03
C ASP A 128 1.14 22.90 -3.58
N GLY A 129 0.17 22.27 -4.24
CA GLY A 129 -1.07 22.92 -4.66
C GLY A 129 -0.96 23.87 -5.86
N ARG A 130 0.23 24.36 -6.22
CA ARG A 130 0.49 25.30 -7.34
C ARG A 130 0.73 24.61 -8.69
N PHE A 131 1.16 23.35 -8.67
CA PHE A 131 1.39 22.53 -9.87
C PHE A 131 0.09 21.88 -10.35
N ILE A 132 -0.02 21.57 -11.65
CA ILE A 132 -1.17 20.79 -12.15
C ILE A 132 -1.23 19.40 -11.49
N ASP A 133 -2.44 18.87 -11.28
CA ASP A 133 -2.63 17.65 -10.48
C ASP A 133 -1.99 16.39 -11.12
N ASP A 134 -1.85 16.37 -12.45
CA ASP A 134 -1.22 15.30 -13.21
C ASP A 134 -0.12 15.85 -14.14
N LEU A 135 1.11 15.90 -13.63
CA LEU A 135 2.32 16.15 -14.41
C LEU A 135 2.76 14.91 -15.23
N GLY A 136 2.10 13.77 -15.07
CA GLY A 136 2.48 12.49 -15.64
C GLY A 136 3.84 11.99 -15.14
N ASN A 137 4.52 11.19 -15.97
CA ASN A 137 5.90 10.81 -15.69
C ASN A 137 6.84 11.98 -15.99
N PHE A 138 7.53 12.51 -14.99
CA PHE A 138 8.50 13.59 -15.18
C PHE A 138 9.82 13.30 -14.45
N LYS A 139 10.84 14.09 -14.78
CA LYS A 139 12.13 14.09 -14.08
C LYS A 139 12.49 15.52 -13.71
N LEU A 140 13.20 15.70 -12.62
CA LEU A 140 13.84 16.96 -12.27
C LEU A 140 15.27 16.97 -12.81
N SER A 141 15.61 18.00 -13.57
CA SER A 141 16.99 18.28 -13.99
C SER A 141 17.61 19.24 -13.00
N ASP A 142 18.74 18.87 -12.39
CA ASP A 142 19.49 19.75 -11.50
C ASP A 142 20.06 20.94 -12.30
N ASN A 143 19.83 22.17 -11.81
CA ASN A 143 20.29 23.38 -12.50
C ASN A 143 21.83 23.49 -12.55
N ASN A 144 22.52 23.00 -11.52
CA ASN A 144 23.99 22.99 -11.46
C ASN A 144 24.59 21.83 -12.26
N ASN A 145 23.85 20.72 -12.41
CA ASN A 145 24.27 19.59 -13.23
C ASN A 145 23.11 19.00 -14.05
N PRO A 146 22.80 19.56 -15.24
CA PRO A 146 21.63 19.15 -16.03
C PRO A 146 21.62 17.70 -16.50
N LYS A 147 22.76 17.00 -16.42
CA LYS A 147 22.84 15.55 -16.70
C LYS A 147 22.34 14.69 -15.54
N ARG A 148 22.35 15.24 -14.32
CA ARG A 148 21.81 14.59 -13.12
C ARG A 148 20.30 14.75 -13.13
N LEU A 149 19.62 13.65 -13.40
CA LEU A 149 18.17 13.59 -13.42
C LEU A 149 17.65 12.88 -12.17
N THR A 150 16.75 13.54 -11.45
CA THR A 150 15.98 12.96 -10.35
C THR A 150 14.64 12.51 -10.89
N VAL A 151 14.32 11.22 -10.79
CA VAL A 151 13.01 10.71 -11.23
C VAL A 151 11.92 11.11 -10.24
N CYS A 152 10.69 11.33 -10.70
CA CYS A 152 9.60 11.80 -9.85
C CYS A 152 9.24 10.86 -8.67
N THR A 153 9.70 9.60 -8.70
CA THR A 153 9.54 8.61 -7.61
C THR A 153 10.66 8.62 -6.57
N GLN A 154 11.74 9.39 -6.77
CA GLN A 154 12.81 9.51 -5.78
C GLN A 154 12.36 10.34 -4.58
N LYS A 155 12.90 10.01 -3.40
CA LYS A 155 12.61 10.72 -2.14
C LYS A 155 13.26 12.12 -2.14
N VAL A 156 12.58 13.09 -1.53
CA VAL A 156 13.01 14.49 -1.53
C VAL A 156 14.22 14.80 -0.65
N LYS A 157 14.65 13.87 0.21
CA LYS A 157 15.74 14.08 1.20
C LYS A 157 17.04 14.61 0.58
N GLU A 158 17.36 14.18 -0.65
CA GLU A 158 18.60 14.55 -1.35
C GLU A 158 18.48 15.87 -2.15
N LEU A 159 17.32 16.52 -2.13
CA LEU A 159 17.03 17.71 -2.94
C LEU A 159 17.20 19.01 -2.16
N HIS A 160 17.45 18.93 -0.84
CA HIS A 160 17.49 20.09 0.03
C HIS A 160 18.43 21.18 -0.51
N GLN A 161 17.91 22.40 -0.60
CA GLN A 161 18.55 23.63 -1.09
C GLN A 161 19.05 23.58 -2.54
N LYS A 162 18.55 22.66 -3.36
CA LYS A 162 18.88 22.58 -4.79
C LYS A 162 17.78 23.17 -5.67
N GLU A 163 18.18 23.66 -6.84
CA GLU A 163 17.29 24.21 -7.87
C GLU A 163 17.13 23.21 -9.03
N PHE A 164 15.91 23.05 -9.53
CA PHE A 164 15.60 22.09 -10.58
C PHE A 164 14.64 22.63 -11.65
N LYS A 165 14.69 22.01 -12.82
CA LYS A 165 13.68 22.15 -13.89
C LYS A 165 12.90 20.86 -14.10
N ILE A 166 11.59 20.96 -14.28
CA ILE A 166 10.74 19.82 -14.64
C ILE A 166 11.01 19.45 -16.11
N CYS A 167 11.27 18.18 -16.39
CA CYS A 167 11.45 17.61 -17.71
C CYS A 167 10.39 16.53 -17.97
N LEU A 168 9.73 16.59 -19.12
CA LEU A 168 8.69 15.62 -19.53
C LEU A 168 9.24 14.58 -20.50
N PRO A 169 8.54 13.44 -20.72
CA PRO A 169 8.96 12.43 -21.67
C PRO A 169 8.69 12.90 -23.11
N LYS A 170 9.47 12.40 -24.06
CA LYS A 170 9.26 12.67 -25.49
C LYS A 170 7.98 11.99 -25.98
N VAL A 171 6.98 12.78 -26.36
CA VAL A 171 5.74 12.27 -26.96
C VAL A 171 6.00 11.87 -28.43
N LYS A 172 5.80 10.58 -28.79
CA LYS A 172 5.79 10.13 -30.19
C LYS A 172 4.42 10.48 -30.81
N LYS A 173 4.36 11.35 -31.83
CA LYS A 173 3.11 11.69 -32.52
C LYS A 173 2.58 10.45 -33.28
N LYS A 174 1.31 10.07 -33.05
CA LYS A 174 0.58 9.11 -33.90
C LYS A 174 -0.03 9.85 -35.10
N THR A 175 0.29 9.43 -36.31
CA THR A 175 -0.35 9.91 -37.55
C THR A 175 -1.59 9.05 -37.85
N LYS A 176 -2.69 9.71 -38.24
CA LYS A 176 -3.98 9.13 -38.68
C LYS A 176 -3.93 8.65 -40.15
N HIS A 177 -4.64 7.56 -40.45
CA HIS A 177 -5.20 7.02 -41.74
C HIS A 177 -5.07 5.47 -41.67
N GLU A 178 -5.98 4.57 -42.05
CA GLU A 178 -7.37 4.49 -42.53
C GLU A 178 -7.77 2.99 -42.42
N LYS A 179 -8.93 2.65 -41.85
CA LYS A 179 -10.09 1.94 -42.45
C LYS A 179 -10.17 0.43 -42.18
N LEU A 180 -11.40 0.00 -41.87
CA LEU A 180 -11.83 -1.36 -41.58
C LEU A 180 -11.70 -2.30 -42.81
N GLN A 181 -11.26 -3.54 -42.56
CA GLN A 181 -11.82 -4.75 -43.17
C GLN A 181 -11.48 -5.99 -42.32
N GLU A 182 -12.45 -6.88 -42.18
CA GLU A 182 -12.41 -8.07 -41.33
C GLU A 182 -11.69 -9.27 -41.97
N SER A 183 -10.93 -9.97 -41.11
CA SER A 183 -10.64 -11.42 -41.07
C SER A 183 -9.66 -12.04 -42.09
N PRO A 184 -9.12 -13.25 -41.83
CA PRO A 184 -8.34 -13.64 -40.65
C PRO A 184 -7.02 -14.33 -41.06
N SER A 185 -5.88 -14.02 -40.42
CA SER A 185 -4.77 -14.99 -40.18
C SER A 185 -3.52 -14.32 -39.60
N ASN A 186 -2.99 -15.00 -38.59
CA ASN A 186 -1.64 -15.10 -38.03
C ASN A 186 -0.52 -14.10 -38.39
N ASN A 187 0.16 -13.73 -37.29
CA ASN A 187 1.55 -13.31 -37.15
C ASN A 187 2.00 -11.98 -37.77
N SER A 188 2.11 -10.97 -36.92
CA SER A 188 3.32 -10.14 -36.88
C SER A 188 3.54 -9.53 -35.49
N GLN A 189 4.66 -9.93 -34.89
CA GLN A 189 5.29 -9.28 -33.73
C GLN A 189 5.51 -7.80 -34.03
N SER A 190 4.99 -6.90 -33.18
CA SER A 190 5.44 -5.51 -33.14
C SER A 190 6.36 -5.30 -31.93
N ASN A 191 7.57 -4.83 -32.24
CA ASN A 191 8.71 -4.67 -31.34
C ASN A 191 8.41 -3.70 -30.18
N CYS A 192 8.15 -4.27 -29.00
CA CYS A 192 8.67 -3.74 -27.75
C CYS A 192 10.20 -3.88 -27.79
N GLU A 193 10.94 -2.80 -27.55
CA GLU A 193 12.40 -2.82 -27.44
C GLU A 193 12.83 -3.91 -26.46
N ARG A 194 13.27 -5.06 -26.99
CA ARG A 194 13.99 -6.06 -26.20
C ARG A 194 15.27 -5.39 -25.74
N ARG A 195 15.34 -5.02 -24.45
CA ARG A 195 16.65 -4.90 -23.80
C ARG A 195 17.37 -6.21 -24.07
N SER A 196 18.59 -6.14 -24.62
CA SER A 196 19.32 -7.37 -24.94
C SER A 196 19.60 -8.11 -23.64
N GLU A 197 19.59 -9.44 -23.70
CA GLU A 197 20.01 -10.33 -22.58
C GLU A 197 21.33 -9.88 -21.94
N SER A 198 22.19 -9.23 -22.72
CA SER A 198 23.49 -8.69 -22.34
C SER A 198 23.39 -7.59 -21.26
N GLU A 199 22.41 -6.69 -21.34
CA GLU A 199 22.26 -5.58 -20.37
C GLU A 199 21.71 -6.04 -19.02
N ILE A 200 20.77 -7.00 -19.03
CA ILE A 200 20.20 -7.56 -17.80
C ILE A 200 21.27 -8.34 -17.03
N ILE A 201 22.10 -9.12 -17.73
CA ILE A 201 23.22 -9.86 -17.13
C ILE A 201 24.31 -8.91 -16.63
N TYR A 202 24.53 -7.78 -17.32
CA TYR A 202 25.50 -6.76 -16.90
C TYR A 202 25.06 -6.05 -15.61
N LEU A 203 23.79 -5.64 -15.53
CA LEU A 203 23.21 -5.02 -14.34
C LEU A 203 23.19 -5.98 -13.13
N ALA A 204 22.85 -7.26 -13.35
CA ALA A 204 22.89 -8.27 -12.31
C ALA A 204 24.31 -8.51 -11.75
N ARG A 205 25.36 -8.38 -12.59
CA ARG A 205 26.76 -8.51 -12.16
C ARG A 205 27.28 -7.29 -11.40
N GLN A 206 26.80 -6.07 -11.72
CA GLN A 206 27.16 -4.85 -10.99
C GLN A 206 26.59 -4.85 -9.56
N GLU A 207 25.40 -5.42 -9.36
CA GLU A 207 24.74 -5.56 -8.06
C GLU A 207 25.16 -6.84 -7.28
N GLY A 208 26.21 -7.55 -7.72
CA GLY A 208 26.72 -8.74 -7.04
C GLY A 208 25.87 -10.01 -7.15
N ILE A 209 24.81 -10.01 -7.97
CA ILE A 209 23.94 -11.17 -8.20
C ILE A 209 24.64 -12.15 -9.16
N ARG A 210 25.20 -13.24 -8.61
CA ARG A 210 25.75 -14.36 -9.39
C ARG A 210 24.63 -15.15 -10.08
N VAL A 211 24.22 -14.74 -11.28
CA VAL A 211 23.39 -15.58 -12.15
C VAL A 211 24.28 -16.66 -12.80
N LYS A 212 24.17 -17.90 -12.33
CA LYS A 212 24.77 -19.08 -13.00
C LYS A 212 23.94 -19.41 -14.26
N THR A 213 24.30 -18.83 -15.41
CA THR A 213 23.64 -19.05 -16.70
C THR A 213 23.98 -20.38 -17.40
N SER A 214 24.68 -21.33 -16.75
CA SER A 214 25.19 -22.54 -17.42
C SER A 214 24.45 -23.85 -17.10
N ARG A 215 23.17 -23.83 -16.69
CA ARG A 215 22.47 -25.07 -16.25
C ARG A 215 21.04 -25.28 -16.74
N PHE A 216 20.67 -24.77 -17.90
CA PHE A 216 19.34 -25.01 -18.48
C PHE A 216 19.46 -25.46 -19.94
N PRO A 217 18.99 -26.66 -20.31
CA PRO A 217 18.71 -27.00 -21.69
C PRO A 217 17.28 -26.55 -22.07
N GLY A 218 17.16 -25.78 -23.16
CA GLY A 218 15.91 -25.58 -23.92
C GLY A 218 14.72 -24.90 -23.20
N ASP A 219 13.61 -24.77 -23.95
CA ASP A 219 12.37 -23.97 -23.79
C ASP A 219 11.71 -23.82 -22.39
N SER A 220 12.19 -24.51 -21.36
CA SER A 220 11.69 -24.42 -19.98
C SER A 220 11.90 -23.02 -19.38
N PHE A 221 13.02 -22.36 -19.68
CA PHE A 221 13.30 -21.01 -19.19
C PHE A 221 12.28 -20.00 -19.72
N GLN A 222 11.86 -20.14 -20.99
CA GLN A 222 10.93 -19.21 -21.63
C GLN A 222 9.51 -19.37 -21.07
N LYS A 223 9.07 -20.62 -20.81
CA LYS A 223 7.75 -20.92 -20.25
C LYS A 223 7.62 -20.40 -18.82
N GLU A 224 8.65 -20.60 -18.01
CA GLU A 224 8.69 -20.14 -16.62
C GLU A 224 8.80 -18.62 -16.51
N LEU A 225 9.54 -17.98 -17.42
CA LEU A 225 9.60 -16.53 -17.53
C LEU A 225 8.25 -15.93 -17.99
N ASN A 226 7.46 -16.65 -18.79
CA ASN A 226 6.13 -16.22 -19.24
C ASN A 226 5.07 -16.33 -18.13
N LEU A 227 5.05 -17.41 -17.34
CA LEU A 227 4.18 -17.55 -16.15
C LEU A 227 4.45 -16.42 -15.13
N ARG A 228 5.72 -16.14 -14.85
CA ARG A 228 6.11 -15.02 -13.97
C ARG A 228 5.70 -13.67 -14.56
N LYS A 229 5.76 -13.49 -15.89
CA LYS A 229 5.29 -12.27 -16.57
C LYS A 229 3.78 -12.10 -16.54
N GLU A 230 2.99 -13.17 -16.63
CA GLU A 230 1.54 -13.10 -16.58
C GLU A 230 1.06 -12.69 -15.18
N ASN A 231 1.63 -13.29 -14.13
CA ASN A 231 1.35 -12.90 -12.74
C ASN A 231 1.82 -11.47 -12.47
N PHE A 232 3.00 -11.08 -12.97
CA PHE A 232 3.50 -9.71 -12.84
C PHE A 232 2.62 -8.69 -13.59
N GLY A 233 2.14 -9.01 -14.78
CA GLY A 233 1.25 -8.12 -15.56
C GLY A 233 -0.11 -7.92 -14.89
N LYS A 234 -0.66 -8.98 -14.29
CA LYS A 234 -1.89 -8.96 -13.52
C LYS A 234 -1.73 -8.12 -12.23
N ILE A 235 -0.67 -8.35 -11.45
CA ILE A 235 -0.33 -7.56 -10.25
C ILE A 235 -0.09 -6.08 -10.59
N GLN A 236 0.65 -5.81 -11.68
CA GLN A 236 0.91 -4.46 -12.17
C GLN A 236 -0.40 -3.75 -12.57
N GLN A 237 -1.39 -4.46 -13.11
CA GLN A 237 -2.68 -3.88 -13.49
C GLN A 237 -3.54 -3.54 -12.26
N SER A 238 -3.62 -4.43 -11.28
CA SER A 238 -4.48 -4.28 -10.10
C SER A 238 -4.09 -3.14 -9.16
N PHE A 239 -2.80 -2.79 -9.11
CA PHE A 239 -2.26 -1.74 -8.21
C PHE A 239 -1.63 -0.56 -8.97
N SER A 240 -1.83 -0.48 -10.28
CA SER A 240 -1.42 0.68 -11.09
C SER A 240 -2.17 1.98 -10.71
N GLN A 241 -3.36 1.85 -10.14
CA GLN A 241 -4.23 2.98 -9.84
C GLN A 241 -3.99 3.47 -8.40
N VAL A 242 -3.37 4.65 -8.27
CA VAL A 242 -2.98 5.23 -6.98
C VAL A 242 -4.14 5.35 -5.98
N TYR A 243 -5.36 5.66 -6.43
CA TYR A 243 -6.51 5.76 -5.52
C TYR A 243 -6.86 4.41 -4.87
N ARG A 244 -6.60 3.28 -5.54
CA ARG A 244 -6.82 1.93 -5.00
C ARG A 244 -5.79 1.60 -3.93
N VAL A 245 -4.54 1.93 -4.19
CA VAL A 245 -3.45 1.81 -3.19
C VAL A 245 -3.75 2.68 -1.98
N ARG A 246 -4.11 3.95 -2.16
CA ARG A 246 -4.51 4.85 -1.06
C ARG A 246 -5.67 4.29 -0.23
N LYS A 247 -6.69 3.72 -0.89
CA LYS A 247 -7.81 3.08 -0.21
C LYS A 247 -7.35 1.89 0.62
N LEU A 248 -6.43 1.06 0.10
CA LEU A 248 -5.87 -0.07 0.84
C LEU A 248 -4.98 0.37 2.00
N LEU A 249 -4.21 1.45 1.85
CA LEU A 249 -3.45 2.04 2.96
C LEU A 249 -4.39 2.53 4.07
N GLU A 250 -5.49 3.20 3.71
CA GLU A 250 -6.50 3.63 4.68
C GLU A 250 -7.16 2.45 5.39
N LEU A 251 -7.50 1.39 4.65
CA LEU A 251 -8.04 0.16 5.23
C LEU A 251 -7.00 -0.58 6.07
N GLY A 252 -5.73 -0.52 5.69
CA GLY A 252 -4.60 -1.14 6.39
C GLY A 252 -4.32 -0.53 7.76
N LYS A 253 -4.91 0.62 8.10
CA LYS A 253 -4.88 1.19 9.46
C LYS A 253 -5.60 0.33 10.49
N SER A 254 -6.61 -0.47 10.06
CA SER A 254 -7.29 -1.39 10.97
C SER A 254 -6.46 -2.64 11.28
N VAL A 255 -5.38 -2.89 10.54
CA VAL A 255 -4.57 -4.11 10.67
C VAL A 255 -3.53 -3.93 11.77
N CYS A 256 -3.48 -4.89 12.67
CA CYS A 256 -2.54 -4.95 13.78
C CYS A 256 -1.74 -6.25 13.77
N LYS A 257 -0.55 -6.19 14.34
CA LYS A 257 0.21 -7.36 14.75
C LYS A 257 -0.38 -7.88 16.05
N VAL A 258 -0.78 -9.14 16.07
CA VAL A 258 -1.22 -9.83 17.28
C VAL A 258 -0.01 -10.52 17.89
N PHE A 259 0.36 -10.13 19.09
CA PHE A 259 1.48 -10.67 19.84
C PHE A 259 0.96 -11.37 21.09
N VAL A 260 0.97 -12.70 21.08
CA VAL A 260 0.67 -13.53 22.25
C VAL A 260 2.00 -13.80 22.94
N LYS A 261 2.21 -13.12 24.06
CA LYS A 261 3.52 -13.08 24.74
C LYS A 261 4.05 -14.48 25.00
N ASP A 262 5.29 -14.72 24.58
CA ASP A 262 6.02 -16.01 24.71
C ASP A 262 5.33 -17.23 24.05
N VAL A 263 4.28 -17.02 23.25
CA VAL A 263 3.48 -18.08 22.64
C VAL A 263 3.52 -18.02 21.12
N SER A 264 3.01 -16.93 20.53
CA SER A 264 2.83 -16.85 19.08
C SER A 264 2.72 -15.41 18.60
N VAL A 265 2.90 -15.24 17.28
CA VAL A 265 2.71 -13.97 16.59
C VAL A 265 1.84 -14.19 15.38
N GLY A 266 0.90 -13.29 15.17
CA GLY A 266 -0.01 -13.30 14.04
C GLY A 266 -0.41 -11.89 13.61
N THR A 267 -1.45 -11.82 12.80
CA THR A 267 -2.09 -10.59 12.35
C THR A 267 -3.54 -10.60 12.83
N GLY A 268 -4.09 -9.41 13.09
CA GLY A 268 -5.51 -9.22 13.31
C GLY A 268 -5.97 -7.92 12.66
N PHE A 269 -7.27 -7.69 12.64
CA PHE A 269 -7.79 -6.41 12.20
C PHE A 269 -9.05 -6.02 12.96
N VAL A 270 -9.29 -4.71 13.09
CA VAL A 270 -10.52 -4.20 13.71
C VAL A 270 -11.73 -4.64 12.89
N LEU A 271 -12.62 -5.36 13.56
CA LEU A 271 -13.90 -5.80 13.04
C LEU A 271 -14.91 -4.64 13.13
N PHE A 272 -15.08 -4.07 14.33
CA PHE A 272 -15.83 -2.85 14.62
C PHE A 272 -15.47 -2.38 16.04
N ASP A 273 -15.59 -1.08 16.30
CA ASP A 273 -15.29 -0.46 17.61
C ASP A 273 -13.92 -0.91 18.17
N THR A 274 -13.91 -1.57 19.32
CA THR A 274 -12.74 -2.10 20.04
C THR A 274 -12.46 -3.57 19.73
N PHE A 275 -13.25 -4.21 18.86
CA PHE A 275 -13.16 -5.65 18.61
C PHE A 275 -12.25 -5.95 17.43
N ILE A 276 -11.28 -6.84 17.63
CA ILE A 276 -10.41 -7.36 16.57
C ILE A 276 -10.77 -8.80 16.22
N LEU A 277 -10.65 -9.13 14.94
CA LEU A 277 -10.72 -10.49 14.41
C LEU A 277 -9.31 -10.99 14.10
N THR A 278 -8.99 -12.21 14.52
CA THR A 278 -7.72 -12.89 14.24
C THR A 278 -7.92 -14.41 14.16
N SER A 279 -6.85 -15.18 13.93
CA SER A 279 -6.90 -16.65 13.87
C SER A 279 -6.91 -17.31 15.25
N ALA A 280 -7.77 -18.32 15.43
CA ALA A 280 -7.90 -19.03 16.71
C ALA A 280 -6.64 -19.82 17.09
N HIS A 281 -5.93 -20.37 16.10
CA HIS A 281 -4.75 -21.19 16.34
C HIS A 281 -3.59 -20.43 16.99
N LEU A 282 -3.61 -19.09 16.99
CA LEU A 282 -2.62 -18.28 17.73
C LEU A 282 -2.66 -18.57 19.24
N PHE A 283 -3.79 -19.05 19.75
CA PHE A 283 -4.02 -19.32 21.18
C PHE A 283 -4.03 -20.82 21.50
N LYS A 284 -3.67 -21.69 20.54
CA LYS A 284 -3.76 -23.14 20.72
C LYS A 284 -2.94 -23.62 21.92
N GLY A 285 -3.59 -24.32 22.84
CA GLY A 285 -2.99 -24.84 24.08
C GLY A 285 -3.16 -23.94 25.30
N TYR A 286 -3.70 -22.73 25.11
CA TYR A 286 -3.84 -21.69 26.13
C TYR A 286 -5.28 -21.22 26.34
N VAL A 287 -6.26 -21.99 25.84
CA VAL A 287 -7.68 -21.67 25.93
C VAL A 287 -8.39 -22.70 26.80
N GLU A 288 -9.11 -22.23 27.81
CA GLU A 288 -10.02 -23.03 28.64
C GLU A 288 -11.44 -22.51 28.45
N GLY A 289 -12.28 -23.29 27.77
CA GLY A 289 -13.62 -22.83 27.39
C GLY A 289 -13.58 -21.64 26.42
N LYS A 290 -13.93 -20.44 26.90
CA LYS A 290 -13.92 -19.16 26.16
C LYS A 290 -12.94 -18.14 26.75
N GLU A 291 -12.04 -18.59 27.61
CA GLU A 291 -11.09 -17.72 28.29
C GLU A 291 -9.66 -18.15 27.97
N LEU A 292 -8.78 -17.16 27.88
CA LEU A 292 -7.35 -17.34 27.89
C LEU A 292 -6.90 -17.67 29.31
N GLN A 293 -5.91 -18.54 29.43
CA GLN A 293 -5.25 -18.78 30.71
C GLN A 293 -4.73 -17.47 31.31
N GLN A 294 -4.78 -17.36 32.64
CA GLN A 294 -4.65 -16.09 33.37
C GLN A 294 -3.26 -15.43 33.23
N ASP A 295 -2.25 -16.24 32.94
CA ASP A 295 -0.85 -15.84 32.72
C ASP A 295 -0.54 -15.45 31.27
N VAL A 296 -1.48 -15.64 30.34
CA VAL A 296 -1.31 -15.31 28.94
C VAL A 296 -1.70 -13.86 28.69
N GLU A 297 -0.77 -13.11 28.11
CA GLU A 297 -0.97 -11.72 27.72
C GLU A 297 -1.02 -11.59 26.20
N VAL A 298 -2.06 -10.93 25.70
CA VAL A 298 -2.27 -10.69 24.27
C VAL A 298 -2.20 -9.18 24.00
N PHE A 299 -1.38 -8.81 23.04
CA PHE A 299 -1.21 -7.42 22.60
C PHE A 299 -1.57 -7.27 21.12
N ALA A 300 -2.29 -6.20 20.80
CA ALA A 300 -2.53 -5.73 19.44
C ALA A 300 -1.67 -4.50 19.19
N ILE A 301 -0.75 -4.61 18.22
CA ILE A 301 0.21 -3.56 17.89
C ILE A 301 -0.17 -2.97 16.53
N PHE A 302 -0.62 -1.71 16.52
CA PHE A 302 -1.00 -0.95 15.33
C PHE A 302 0.14 -0.07 14.85
N ASP A 303 0.13 0.27 13.56
CA ASP A 303 1.11 1.15 12.92
C ASP A 303 2.58 0.67 13.01
N TYR A 304 2.78 -0.63 13.23
CA TYR A 304 4.10 -1.26 13.14
C TYR A 304 4.55 -1.39 11.67
N GLU A 305 4.90 -0.26 11.06
CA GLU A 305 5.25 -0.10 9.63
C GLU A 305 6.75 0.11 9.41
N GLU A 306 7.47 0.53 10.44
CA GLU A 306 8.91 0.76 10.41
C GLU A 306 9.64 -0.26 11.28
N PRO A 307 10.86 -0.69 10.90
CA PRO A 307 11.67 -1.53 11.76
C PRO A 307 12.07 -0.77 13.03
N GLU A 308 12.31 -1.50 14.12
CA GLU A 308 12.93 -0.92 15.31
C GLU A 308 14.37 -0.45 15.03
N PRO A 309 14.85 0.64 15.66
CA PRO A 309 14.20 1.42 16.73
C PRO A 309 13.29 2.58 16.29
N GLU A 310 13.13 2.83 14.99
CA GLU A 310 12.34 3.97 14.48
C GLU A 310 10.82 3.76 14.58
N ALA A 311 10.39 2.53 14.85
CA ALA A 311 8.98 2.13 14.94
C ALA A 311 8.16 2.95 15.95
N ASN A 312 7.26 3.78 15.43
CA ASN A 312 6.16 4.36 16.20
C ASN A 312 4.93 3.49 16.06
N PHE A 313 4.50 2.85 17.14
CA PHE A 313 3.34 1.96 17.13
C PHE A 313 2.45 2.19 18.36
N TYR A 314 1.17 1.87 18.21
CA TYR A 314 0.24 1.83 19.34
C TYR A 314 0.10 0.39 19.81
N CYS A 315 0.33 0.14 21.10
CA CYS A 315 0.21 -1.18 21.69
C CYS A 315 -0.98 -1.19 22.66
N PHE A 316 -1.96 -2.05 22.38
CA PHE A 316 -3.13 -2.25 23.21
C PHE A 316 -3.12 -3.66 23.77
N ARG A 317 -3.43 -3.79 25.05
CA ARG A 317 -3.67 -5.09 25.66
C ARG A 317 -5.10 -5.52 25.37
N ALA A 318 -5.28 -6.77 24.94
CA ALA A 318 -6.60 -7.37 24.79
C ALA A 318 -7.08 -7.95 26.13
N GLU A 319 -8.39 -7.99 26.32
CA GLU A 319 -9.01 -8.70 27.43
C GLU A 319 -8.77 -10.21 27.30
N ASN A 320 -8.63 -10.90 28.44
CA ASN A 320 -8.36 -12.35 28.46
C ASN A 320 -9.63 -13.20 28.17
N THR A 321 -10.76 -12.56 27.87
CA THR A 321 -12.02 -13.24 27.50
C THR A 321 -12.29 -13.07 26.00
N PHE A 322 -12.56 -14.16 25.30
CA PHE A 322 -12.99 -14.08 23.91
C PHE A 322 -14.45 -13.67 23.83
N ILE A 323 -14.74 -12.67 22.98
CA ILE A 323 -16.11 -12.34 22.59
C ILE A 323 -16.71 -13.50 21.81
N ASP A 324 -15.91 -14.06 20.90
CA ASP A 324 -16.20 -15.34 20.28
C ASP A 324 -14.93 -16.07 19.85
N PHE A 325 -15.03 -17.39 19.78
CA PHE A 325 -13.90 -18.26 19.48
C PHE A 325 -14.41 -19.52 18.81
N ASP A 326 -13.74 -19.90 17.72
CA ASP A 326 -14.07 -21.09 16.97
C ASP A 326 -12.81 -21.75 16.40
N ALA A 327 -12.44 -22.89 16.97
CA ALA A 327 -11.31 -23.66 16.50
C ALA A 327 -11.55 -24.33 15.12
N GLU A 328 -12.80 -24.50 14.68
CA GLU A 328 -13.09 -25.18 13.41
C GLU A 328 -13.00 -24.24 12.20
N LEU A 329 -13.54 -23.01 12.31
CA LEU A 329 -13.36 -21.94 11.32
C LEU A 329 -12.09 -21.12 11.57
N ASP A 330 -11.36 -21.44 12.63
CA ASP A 330 -10.06 -20.88 12.99
C ASP A 330 -10.08 -19.35 13.16
N TYR A 331 -11.07 -18.84 13.90
CA TYR A 331 -11.16 -17.42 14.25
C TYR A 331 -11.35 -17.18 15.75
N ALA A 332 -10.85 -16.03 16.20
CA ALA A 332 -11.08 -15.50 17.54
C ALA A 332 -11.41 -14.00 17.44
N VAL A 333 -12.34 -13.56 18.28
CA VAL A 333 -12.67 -12.14 18.47
C VAL A 333 -12.32 -11.72 19.88
N LEU A 334 -11.47 -10.70 19.96
CA LEU A 334 -10.97 -10.12 21.19
C LEU A 334 -11.42 -8.67 21.29
N GLU A 335 -11.61 -8.21 22.52
CA GLU A 335 -11.87 -6.80 22.82
C GLU A 335 -10.57 -6.13 23.28
N LEU A 336 -10.32 -4.91 22.77
CA LEU A 336 -9.22 -4.05 23.17
C LEU A 336 -9.68 -2.98 24.16
N ASN A 337 -8.75 -2.52 24.98
CA ASN A 337 -8.99 -1.47 25.97
C ASN A 337 -8.07 -0.27 25.64
N PRO A 338 -8.47 0.87 24.99
CA PRO A 338 -9.75 1.35 24.41
C PRO A 338 -9.70 1.79 22.88
N GLU A 339 -10.83 2.37 22.41
CA GLU A 339 -11.39 2.74 21.07
C GLU A 339 -10.58 2.60 19.75
N GLY A 340 -11.05 1.71 18.87
CA GLY A 340 -10.56 1.51 17.49
C GLY A 340 -11.54 1.96 16.38
N LEU A 341 -11.00 2.12 15.16
CA LEU A 341 -11.65 2.67 13.95
C LEU A 341 -11.82 1.63 12.82
N LEU A 342 -12.99 1.68 12.14
CA LEU A 342 -13.37 1.26 10.75
C LEU A 342 -14.61 0.33 10.64
N SER A 343 -15.36 0.45 9.52
CA SER A 343 -16.76 -0.02 9.38
C SER A 343 -17.18 -0.54 7.98
N LYS A 344 -16.36 -1.30 7.23
CA LYS A 344 -16.71 -1.72 5.83
C LYS A 344 -16.41 -3.19 5.49
N PHE A 345 -17.40 -3.90 4.92
CA PHE A 345 -17.37 -5.34 4.58
C PHE A 345 -17.84 -5.67 3.14
N GLY A 346 -17.55 -6.88 2.63
CA GLY A 346 -18.09 -7.37 1.35
C GLY A 346 -18.03 -8.90 1.15
N PRO A 347 -18.71 -9.43 0.10
CA PRO A 347 -18.79 -10.87 -0.16
C PRO A 347 -17.51 -11.46 -0.76
N LEU A 348 -17.33 -12.78 -0.63
CA LEU A 348 -16.29 -13.57 -1.32
C LEU A 348 -16.45 -13.43 -2.84
N PRO A 349 -15.40 -13.03 -3.59
CA PRO A 349 -15.44 -13.05 -5.05
C PRO A 349 -15.17 -14.46 -5.60
N ASP A 350 -15.87 -14.85 -6.67
CA ASP A 350 -15.60 -16.11 -7.39
C ASP A 350 -14.25 -16.10 -8.12
N ASN A 351 -13.82 -14.92 -8.55
CA ASN A 351 -12.54 -14.65 -9.19
C ASN A 351 -12.14 -13.18 -9.00
N GLY A 352 -10.91 -12.85 -9.37
CA GLY A 352 -10.45 -11.48 -9.47
C GLY A 352 -9.33 -11.12 -8.50
N GLU A 353 -9.13 -9.82 -8.35
CA GLU A 353 -8.00 -9.22 -7.66
C GLU A 353 -8.19 -9.30 -6.14
N ALA A 354 -7.14 -9.68 -5.43
CA ALA A 354 -7.12 -9.75 -3.98
C ALA A 354 -5.89 -9.00 -3.42
N CYS A 355 -5.97 -8.59 -2.17
CA CYS A 355 -4.87 -7.98 -1.45
C CYS A 355 -4.86 -8.45 -0.01
N ILE A 356 -3.71 -8.89 0.47
CA ILE A 356 -3.51 -9.27 1.87
C ILE A 356 -2.67 -8.17 2.52
N ILE A 357 -3.07 -7.73 3.72
CA ILE A 357 -2.28 -6.79 4.51
C ILE A 357 -2.05 -7.43 5.87
N GLY A 358 -0.79 -7.54 6.30
CA GLY A 358 -0.48 -8.19 7.58
C GLY A 358 0.98 -8.13 7.98
N HIS A 359 1.34 -8.93 8.98
CA HIS A 359 2.66 -8.95 9.61
C HIS A 359 3.38 -10.28 9.40
N PRO A 360 3.86 -10.57 8.17
CA PRO A 360 4.60 -11.81 7.91
C PRO A 360 5.86 -11.87 8.78
N ALA A 361 6.09 -13.04 9.35
CA ALA A 361 7.09 -13.35 10.37
C ALA A 361 7.07 -12.41 11.60
N GLY A 362 5.94 -11.73 11.87
CA GLY A 362 5.84 -10.71 12.91
C GLY A 362 6.63 -9.43 12.63
N ARG A 363 7.04 -9.23 11.36
CA ARG A 363 7.80 -8.06 10.92
C ARG A 363 6.88 -6.87 10.69
N VAL A 364 7.43 -5.82 10.09
CA VAL A 364 6.68 -4.64 9.66
C VAL A 364 5.48 -5.03 8.82
N LYS A 365 4.44 -4.20 8.85
CA LYS A 365 3.23 -4.42 8.06
C LYS A 365 3.59 -4.43 6.57
N GLU A 366 3.23 -5.50 5.90
CA GLU A 366 3.44 -5.69 4.47
C GLU A 366 2.09 -5.79 3.76
N MET A 367 2.09 -5.51 2.47
CA MET A 367 0.92 -5.63 1.59
C MET A 367 1.27 -6.52 0.41
N ASP A 368 0.46 -7.55 0.16
CA ASP A 368 0.61 -8.45 -0.98
C ASP A 368 -0.58 -8.37 -1.94
N PRO A 369 -0.40 -7.66 -3.07
CA PRO A 369 -1.17 -7.82 -4.30
C PRO A 369 -1.23 -9.26 -4.84
N THR A 370 -2.40 -9.89 -4.81
CA THR A 370 -2.57 -11.25 -5.33
C THR A 370 -3.86 -11.45 -6.15
N PHE A 371 -4.09 -12.66 -6.62
CA PHE A 371 -5.23 -13.07 -7.42
C PHE A 371 -5.88 -14.33 -6.87
N ILE A 372 -7.21 -14.34 -6.87
CA ILE A 372 -7.98 -15.51 -6.50
C ILE A 372 -7.78 -16.59 -7.55
N ILE A 373 -7.34 -17.76 -7.11
CA ILE A 373 -7.23 -18.98 -7.91
C ILE A 373 -8.61 -19.65 -7.92
N GLU A 374 -9.25 -19.62 -9.09
CA GLU A 374 -10.52 -20.33 -9.36
C GLU A 374 -10.40 -21.82 -9.06
N ILE A 375 -11.48 -22.45 -8.62
CA ILE A 375 -11.51 -23.84 -8.14
C ILE A 375 -10.94 -24.81 -9.18
N GLU A 376 -11.33 -24.62 -10.44
CA GLU A 376 -10.94 -25.45 -11.59
C GLU A 376 -9.45 -25.31 -11.92
N LYS A 377 -8.81 -24.23 -11.46
CA LYS A 377 -7.39 -23.94 -11.72
C LYS A 377 -6.47 -24.34 -10.58
N ARG A 378 -7.01 -24.71 -9.41
CA ARG A 378 -6.20 -24.98 -8.20
C ARG A 378 -5.22 -26.13 -8.37
N GLU A 379 -5.65 -27.23 -9.00
CA GLU A 379 -4.77 -28.39 -9.21
C GLU A 379 -3.60 -28.03 -10.14
N GLN A 380 -3.91 -27.35 -11.25
CA GLN A 380 -2.90 -26.86 -12.18
C GLN A 380 -1.95 -25.85 -11.52
N ALA A 381 -2.48 -24.89 -10.75
CA ALA A 381 -1.68 -23.90 -10.04
C ALA A 381 -0.71 -24.57 -9.04
N ALA A 382 -1.18 -25.60 -8.32
CA ALA A 382 -0.34 -26.35 -7.40
C ALA A 382 0.77 -27.13 -8.12
N ALA A 383 0.43 -27.82 -9.22
CA ALA A 383 1.38 -28.57 -10.03
C ALA A 383 2.42 -27.65 -10.69
N ASP A 384 1.98 -26.51 -11.24
CA ASP A 384 2.85 -25.51 -11.87
C ASP A 384 3.84 -24.94 -10.85
N TYR A 385 3.40 -24.65 -9.63
CA TYR A 385 4.28 -24.15 -8.57
C TYR A 385 5.38 -25.15 -8.22
N LEU A 386 5.05 -26.45 -8.09
CA LEU A 386 6.03 -27.51 -7.79
C LEU A 386 6.94 -27.84 -8.98
N SER A 387 6.51 -27.55 -10.21
CA SER A 387 7.30 -27.82 -11.42
C SER A 387 8.59 -27.00 -11.52
N GLN A 388 8.74 -25.96 -10.69
CA GLN A 388 9.98 -25.17 -10.58
C GLN A 388 11.18 -26.01 -10.08
N TYR A 389 10.93 -27.16 -9.44
CA TYR A 389 11.97 -28.07 -8.96
C TYR A 389 12.46 -29.02 -10.06
N LYS A 390 13.79 -29.12 -10.22
CA LYS A 390 14.40 -29.85 -11.35
C LYS A 390 14.39 -31.38 -11.25
N LYS A 391 14.11 -31.96 -10.08
CA LYS A 391 14.23 -33.41 -9.84
C LYS A 391 12.86 -34.01 -9.56
N GLN A 392 12.46 -35.00 -10.36
CA GLN A 392 11.16 -35.68 -10.19
C GLN A 392 10.96 -36.27 -8.79
N LEU A 393 12.02 -36.83 -8.19
CA LEU A 393 11.96 -37.36 -6.82
C LEU A 393 11.65 -36.27 -5.77
N ILE A 394 12.16 -35.06 -5.98
CA ILE A 394 11.88 -33.90 -5.12
C ILE A 394 10.42 -33.47 -5.30
N ILE A 395 9.97 -33.33 -6.54
CA ILE A 395 8.57 -32.99 -6.85
C ILE A 395 7.63 -34.00 -6.20
N ASN A 396 7.84 -35.29 -6.40
CA ASN A 396 6.98 -36.34 -5.83
C ASN A 396 6.94 -36.28 -4.30
N SER A 397 8.08 -36.08 -3.65
CA SER A 397 8.15 -35.95 -2.18
C SER A 397 7.41 -34.71 -1.67
N LEU A 398 7.50 -33.59 -2.38
CA LEU A 398 6.79 -32.37 -2.04
C LEU A 398 5.29 -32.53 -2.25
N SER A 399 4.88 -33.08 -3.39
CA SER A 399 3.48 -33.38 -3.69
C SER A 399 2.87 -34.31 -2.64
N ASP A 400 3.60 -35.35 -2.22
CA ASP A 400 3.17 -36.24 -1.15
C ASP A 400 3.01 -35.53 0.19
N HIS A 401 3.93 -34.62 0.51
CA HIS A 401 3.87 -33.82 1.73
C HIS A 401 2.64 -32.89 1.74
N VAL A 402 2.43 -32.17 0.65
CA VAL A 402 1.28 -31.27 0.45
C VAL A 402 -0.04 -32.05 0.46
N ARG A 403 -0.07 -33.23 -0.15
CA ARG A 403 -1.24 -34.13 -0.10
C ARG A 403 -1.56 -34.61 1.31
N LYS A 404 -0.54 -34.94 2.12
CA LYS A 404 -0.74 -35.32 3.54
C LYS A 404 -1.34 -34.19 4.39
N GLN A 405 -1.11 -32.92 4.01
CA GLN A 405 -1.78 -31.77 4.63
C GLN A 405 -3.25 -31.63 4.20
N GLY A 406 -3.68 -32.38 3.16
CA GLY A 406 -5.06 -32.43 2.71
C GLY A 406 -5.42 -31.34 1.71
N ILE A 407 -4.52 -31.00 0.78
CA ILE A 407 -4.81 -30.05 -0.31
C ILE A 407 -6.05 -30.45 -1.11
N GLU A 408 -6.30 -31.75 -1.27
CA GLU A 408 -7.46 -32.30 -1.98
C GLU A 408 -8.81 -31.76 -1.46
N LYS A 409 -8.87 -31.32 -0.19
CA LYS A 409 -10.07 -30.72 0.40
C LYS A 409 -10.49 -29.43 -0.32
N ILE A 410 -9.54 -28.66 -0.84
CA ILE A 410 -9.78 -27.38 -1.52
C ILE A 410 -9.75 -27.48 -3.04
N LEU A 411 -9.29 -28.60 -3.60
CA LEU A 411 -9.30 -28.84 -5.04
C LEU A 411 -10.72 -29.13 -5.53
N GLN A 412 -10.92 -29.12 -6.85
CA GLN A 412 -12.21 -29.43 -7.46
C GLN A 412 -12.74 -30.79 -6.96
N GLY A 413 -14.01 -30.83 -6.54
CA GLY A 413 -14.64 -32.01 -5.92
C GLY A 413 -14.36 -32.19 -4.42
N GLY A 414 -13.43 -31.41 -3.84
CA GLY A 414 -13.18 -31.37 -2.41
C GLY A 414 -14.27 -30.63 -1.63
N HIS A 415 -14.56 -31.07 -0.40
CA HIS A 415 -15.64 -30.51 0.43
C HIS A 415 -15.40 -29.06 0.92
N LYS A 416 -14.18 -28.52 0.77
CA LYS A 416 -13.84 -27.11 1.03
C LYS A 416 -13.70 -26.28 -0.27
N ALA A 417 -13.82 -26.87 -1.46
CA ALA A 417 -13.53 -26.19 -2.72
C ALA A 417 -14.29 -24.85 -2.88
N GLY A 418 -15.60 -24.85 -2.63
CA GLY A 418 -16.44 -23.63 -2.67
C GLY A 418 -16.55 -22.88 -1.34
N LYS A 419 -15.74 -23.22 -0.33
CA LYS A 419 -15.85 -22.65 1.03
C LYS A 419 -14.65 -21.80 1.44
N VAL A 420 -13.62 -21.70 0.60
CA VAL A 420 -12.42 -20.90 0.87
C VAL A 420 -11.98 -20.13 -0.37
N GLY A 421 -11.46 -18.93 -0.15
CA GLY A 421 -10.71 -18.20 -1.18
C GLY A 421 -9.26 -18.67 -1.18
N THR A 422 -8.69 -18.92 -2.36
CA THR A 422 -7.31 -19.42 -2.52
C THR A 422 -6.49 -18.51 -3.38
N TYR A 423 -5.20 -18.38 -3.09
CA TYR A 423 -4.28 -17.50 -3.81
C TYR A 423 -2.83 -17.92 -3.57
N HIS A 424 -1.90 -17.34 -4.32
CA HIS A 424 -0.48 -17.39 -3.99
C HIS A 424 -0.12 -16.13 -3.19
N THR A 425 0.71 -16.26 -2.16
CA THR A 425 1.21 -15.09 -1.44
C THR A 425 2.60 -15.37 -0.89
N PHE A 426 3.41 -14.32 -0.73
CA PHE A 426 4.66 -14.39 0.03
C PHE A 426 4.44 -14.21 1.54
N MET A 427 3.19 -13.98 1.96
CA MET A 427 2.79 -13.82 3.36
C MET A 427 2.80 -15.18 4.07
N TYR A 428 3.95 -15.57 4.61
CA TYR A 428 4.15 -16.83 5.34
C TYR A 428 3.77 -16.70 6.83
N HIS A 429 4.33 -17.56 7.71
CA HIS A 429 4.12 -17.56 9.17
C HIS A 429 3.99 -16.16 9.76
N GLY A 430 3.00 -15.91 10.62
CA GLY A 430 2.74 -14.58 11.20
C GLY A 430 1.70 -13.74 10.44
N ALA A 431 1.44 -14.06 9.17
CA ALA A 431 0.35 -13.43 8.42
C ALA A 431 -1.04 -13.96 8.78
N SER A 432 -1.15 -15.11 9.48
CA SER A 432 -2.42 -15.68 9.92
C SER A 432 -3.27 -14.65 10.68
N GLY A 433 -4.52 -14.51 10.28
CA GLY A 433 -5.47 -13.52 10.78
C GLY A 433 -5.50 -12.20 9.99
N SER A 434 -4.73 -12.09 8.90
CA SER A 434 -4.78 -10.92 8.01
C SER A 434 -6.13 -10.80 7.28
N PRO A 435 -6.67 -9.57 7.10
CA PRO A 435 -7.78 -9.37 6.20
C PRO A 435 -7.36 -9.55 4.74
N VAL A 436 -8.25 -10.13 3.94
CA VAL A 436 -8.11 -10.22 2.49
C VAL A 436 -9.14 -9.32 1.82
N PHE A 437 -8.66 -8.33 1.08
CA PHE A 437 -9.46 -7.36 0.36
C PHE A 437 -9.66 -7.79 -1.09
N ASN A 438 -10.85 -7.57 -1.65
CA ASN A 438 -11.06 -7.71 -3.08
C ASN A 438 -10.62 -6.44 -3.83
N GLY A 439 -10.69 -6.47 -5.17
CA GLY A 439 -10.34 -5.31 -6.00
C GLY A 439 -11.10 -4.01 -5.66
N LEU A 440 -12.29 -4.09 -5.06
CA LEU A 440 -13.04 -2.91 -4.63
C LEU A 440 -12.63 -2.39 -3.25
N GLY A 441 -11.65 -3.00 -2.59
CA GLY A 441 -11.25 -2.68 -1.22
C GLY A 441 -12.31 -3.06 -0.20
N LYS A 442 -13.05 -4.14 -0.43
CA LYS A 442 -13.93 -4.76 0.58
C LYS A 442 -13.23 -5.99 1.17
N VAL A 443 -13.23 -6.12 2.50
CA VAL A 443 -12.72 -7.33 3.17
C VAL A 443 -13.69 -8.47 2.90
N PHE A 444 -13.18 -9.59 2.37
CA PHE A 444 -13.99 -10.77 2.08
C PHE A 444 -13.54 -12.03 2.83
N GLY A 445 -12.29 -12.09 3.29
CA GLY A 445 -11.74 -13.29 3.93
C GLY A 445 -10.74 -13.00 5.06
N LEU A 446 -10.60 -13.97 5.95
CA LEU A 446 -9.59 -14.05 7.00
C LEU A 446 -8.50 -15.01 6.54
N HIS A 447 -7.32 -14.51 6.19
CA HIS A 447 -6.18 -15.34 5.82
C HIS A 447 -5.83 -16.30 6.96
N THR A 448 -5.79 -17.60 6.68
CA THR A 448 -5.76 -18.63 7.73
C THR A 448 -4.46 -19.43 7.69
N ALA A 449 -4.20 -20.13 6.58
CA ALA A 449 -3.08 -21.04 6.45
C ALA A 449 -2.80 -21.37 4.97
N GLY A 450 -1.74 -22.14 4.76
CA GLY A 450 -1.34 -22.62 3.45
C GLY A 450 -0.82 -24.03 3.45
N TYR A 451 -0.67 -24.54 2.23
CA TYR A 451 -0.15 -25.86 1.95
C TYR A 451 1.37 -25.79 1.79
N THR A 452 2.01 -25.79 2.95
CA THR A 452 3.43 -25.47 3.09
C THR A 452 4.35 -26.62 2.69
N TYR A 453 5.58 -26.31 2.35
CA TYR A 453 6.64 -27.28 2.19
C TYR A 453 8.02 -26.61 2.37
N GLY A 454 9.05 -27.40 2.62
CA GLY A 454 10.42 -26.86 2.73
C GLY A 454 11.48 -27.95 2.88
N PHE A 455 12.66 -27.69 2.32
CA PHE A 455 13.88 -28.48 2.54
C PHE A 455 14.94 -27.71 3.36
N THR A 456 14.70 -26.42 3.66
CA THR A 456 15.61 -25.52 4.39
C THR A 456 14.83 -24.61 5.33
N LYS A 457 15.50 -23.68 6.04
CA LYS A 457 14.94 -22.78 7.07
C LYS A 457 13.79 -21.87 6.59
N GLU A 458 13.55 -21.76 5.29
CA GLU A 458 12.45 -20.97 4.72
C GLU A 458 11.31 -21.91 4.30
N VAL A 459 10.14 -21.73 4.91
CA VAL A 459 8.91 -22.48 4.62
C VAL A 459 8.19 -21.77 3.48
N GLU A 460 8.03 -22.44 2.35
CA GLU A 460 7.25 -21.97 1.20
C GLU A 460 5.84 -22.60 1.23
N SER A 461 4.94 -22.11 0.38
CA SER A 461 3.57 -22.62 0.28
C SER A 461 3.10 -22.69 -1.15
N VAL A 462 2.49 -23.83 -1.50
CA VAL A 462 1.99 -24.07 -2.86
C VAL A 462 0.73 -23.25 -3.12
N ILE A 463 -0.21 -23.28 -2.18
CA ILE A 463 -1.47 -22.52 -2.21
C ILE A 463 -1.79 -22.09 -0.79
N GLU A 464 -2.20 -20.84 -0.64
CA GLU A 464 -2.67 -20.25 0.61
C GLU A 464 -4.19 -20.07 0.55
N TYR A 465 -4.86 -20.04 1.70
CA TYR A 465 -6.31 -19.89 1.75
C TYR A 465 -6.82 -18.99 2.89
N ALA A 466 -8.00 -18.41 2.64
CA ALA A 466 -8.76 -17.63 3.60
C ALA A 466 -10.17 -18.19 3.79
N HIS A 467 -10.65 -18.16 5.04
CA HIS A 467 -12.06 -18.40 5.33
C HIS A 467 -12.87 -17.15 4.98
N PRO A 468 -13.99 -17.27 4.25
CA PRO A 468 -14.86 -16.14 3.95
C PRO A 468 -15.44 -15.53 5.22
N LEU A 469 -15.39 -14.21 5.36
CA LEU A 469 -15.96 -13.51 6.51
C LEU A 469 -17.45 -13.78 6.67
N ILE A 470 -18.17 -13.98 5.55
CA ILE A 470 -19.60 -14.31 5.58
C ILE A 470 -19.89 -15.59 6.38
N MET A 471 -19.03 -16.62 6.28
CA MET A 471 -19.20 -17.86 7.04
C MET A 471 -18.97 -17.65 8.55
N ILE A 472 -18.01 -16.79 8.90
CA ILE A 472 -17.75 -16.39 10.29
C ILE A 472 -18.98 -15.66 10.84
N PHE A 473 -19.54 -14.71 10.08
CA PHE A 473 -20.73 -13.96 10.47
C PHE A 473 -22.01 -14.79 10.53
N GLU A 474 -22.19 -15.77 9.64
CA GLU A 474 -23.29 -16.72 9.73
C GLU A 474 -23.22 -17.53 11.03
N LYS A 475 -22.01 -17.93 11.47
CA LYS A 475 -21.83 -18.62 12.75
C LYS A 475 -22.14 -17.72 13.95
N PHE A 476 -21.83 -16.42 13.88
CA PHE A 476 -22.26 -15.44 14.88
C PHE A 476 -23.80 -15.40 14.98
N LYS A 477 -24.50 -15.42 13.84
CA LYS A 477 -25.96 -15.41 13.78
C LYS A 477 -26.57 -16.70 14.33
N ASP A 478 -26.01 -17.87 14.04
CA ASP A 478 -26.53 -19.16 14.54
C ASP A 478 -26.26 -19.38 16.04
N GLY A 479 -25.38 -18.57 16.62
CA GLY A 479 -25.15 -18.51 18.07
C GLY A 479 -26.24 -17.79 18.85
N TYR A 480 -27.16 -17.08 18.18
CA TYR A 480 -28.24 -16.33 18.81
C TYR A 480 -29.28 -17.25 19.45
N GLY A 481 -29.57 -17.06 20.74
CA GLY A 481 -30.65 -17.76 21.46
C GLY A 481 -30.28 -19.10 22.10
N LYS A 482 -28.99 -19.51 22.12
CA LYS A 482 -28.55 -20.69 22.89
C LYS A 482 -28.19 -20.31 24.34
N PRO A 483 -28.69 -21.00 25.38
CA PRO A 483 -28.35 -20.71 26.77
C PRO A 483 -26.84 -20.89 27.00
N GLY A 484 -26.19 -19.90 27.62
CA GLY A 484 -24.75 -19.86 27.86
C GLY A 484 -23.92 -19.01 26.88
N ARG A 485 -24.54 -18.37 25.88
CA ARG A 485 -23.88 -17.35 25.04
C ARG A 485 -24.50 -15.98 25.34
N ASN A 486 -23.71 -15.04 25.88
CA ASN A 486 -24.18 -13.71 26.27
C ASN A 486 -24.89 -13.02 25.10
N THR A 487 -26.20 -12.90 25.22
CA THR A 487 -27.14 -12.35 24.22
C THR A 487 -26.95 -10.84 24.00
N ILE A 488 -26.24 -10.16 24.88
CA ILE A 488 -26.12 -8.69 24.91
C ILE A 488 -25.02 -8.19 23.94
N ASN A 489 -23.90 -8.91 23.79
CA ASN A 489 -22.80 -8.47 22.90
C ASN A 489 -23.10 -8.77 21.42
N ASN A 490 -23.74 -9.90 21.12
CA ASN A 490 -24.06 -10.27 19.74
C ASN A 490 -25.11 -9.34 19.08
N PHE A 491 -25.96 -8.66 19.86
CA PHE A 491 -26.94 -7.69 19.33
C PHE A 491 -26.26 -6.44 18.75
N CYS A 492 -25.19 -5.96 19.38
CA CYS A 492 -24.45 -4.78 18.92
C CYS A 492 -23.69 -5.09 17.62
N VAL A 493 -23.06 -6.27 17.54
CA VAL A 493 -22.39 -6.77 16.33
C VAL A 493 -23.37 -6.90 15.16
N PHE A 494 -24.53 -7.52 15.41
CA PHE A 494 -25.50 -7.84 14.36
C PHE A 494 -26.26 -6.60 13.86
N SER A 495 -26.62 -5.68 14.77
CA SER A 495 -27.29 -4.43 14.38
C SER A 495 -26.37 -3.55 13.52
N LYS A 496 -25.09 -3.40 13.88
CA LYS A 496 -24.10 -2.68 13.04
C LYS A 496 -23.83 -3.38 11.70
N TRP A 497 -23.91 -4.72 11.66
CA TRP A 497 -23.75 -5.50 10.43
C TRP A 497 -24.85 -5.24 9.39
N THR A 498 -26.12 -5.23 9.80
CA THR A 498 -27.26 -4.99 8.88
C THR A 498 -27.25 -3.61 8.21
N TYR A 499 -26.54 -2.62 8.79
CA TYR A 499 -26.40 -1.28 8.20
C TYR A 499 -25.21 -1.15 7.23
N ALA A 500 -24.28 -2.11 7.23
CA ALA A 500 -23.04 -2.06 6.44
C ALA A 500 -23.04 -2.98 5.19
N SER A 501 -24.04 -3.86 5.07
CA SER A 501 -24.23 -4.80 3.94
C SER A 501 -24.91 -4.18 2.73
#